data_AF-A0A2H6ASG2-F1
#
_entry.id   AF-A0A2H6ASG2-F1
#
_cell.length_a   1.000
_cell.length_b   1.000
_cell.length_c   1.000
_cell.angle_alpha   90.00
_cell.angle_beta   90.00
_cell.angle_gamma   90.00
#
_symmetry.space_group_name_H-M   'P 1'
#
loop_
_entity.id
_entity.type
_entity.pdbx_description
1 polymer ?
#
loop_
_entity_poly.entity_id
_entity_poly.type
_entity_poly.pdbx_seq_one_letter_code
_entity_poly.pdbx_strand_id
1 'polypeptide(L)'
;MGLVGTLLGLVGMLARLERPEEIGPGLALALLTTLYGALLAHALFLPLARRLHLLAGRLRLFARLEAETVLALVRDEHPDLLAGRLAAIAGVPPAAVFAGR
;
A
#
# COMPACT_ATOMS: atom_id res chain seq x y z
N MET A 1 1.37 3.22 -16.18
CA MET A 1 0.46 3.85 -17.16
C MET A 1 1.07 5.01 -17.96
N GLY A 2 2.11 5.73 -17.48
CA GLY A 2 2.76 6.77 -18.28
C GLY A 2 3.37 6.29 -19.61
N LEU A 3 3.91 5.07 -19.62
CA LEU A 3 4.52 4.48 -20.82
C LEU A 3 3.50 4.22 -21.96
N VAL A 4 2.21 4.09 -21.66
CA VAL A 4 1.17 3.97 -22.71
C VAL A 4 1.03 5.28 -23.48
N GLY A 5 1.09 6.41 -22.79
CA GLY A 5 1.01 7.73 -23.43
C GLY A 5 2.26 8.09 -24.23
N THR A 6 3.44 7.62 -23.81
CA THR A 6 4.66 7.75 -24.62
C THR A 6 4.57 6.94 -25.90
N LEU A 7 4.03 5.72 -25.83
CA LEU A 7 3.82 4.88 -27.00
C LEU A 7 2.79 5.50 -27.95
N LEU A 8 1.68 6.06 -27.43
CA LEU A 8 0.68 6.76 -28.26
C LEU A 8 1.28 7.98 -28.96
N GLY A 9 2.07 8.79 -28.24
CA GLY A 9 2.76 9.95 -28.81
C GLY A 9 3.74 9.55 -29.92
N LEU A 10 4.56 8.52 -29.66
CA LEU A 10 5.51 8.00 -30.65
C LEU A 10 4.81 7.43 -31.89
N VAL A 11 3.71 6.68 -31.73
CA VAL A 11 2.93 6.18 -32.87
C VAL A 11 2.36 7.33 -33.70
N GLY A 12 1.84 8.38 -33.05
CA GLY A 12 1.35 9.57 -33.74
C GLY A 12 2.45 10.36 -34.48
N MET A 13 3.64 10.44 -33.91
CA MET A 13 4.80 11.09 -34.53
C MET A 13 5.33 10.31 -35.74
N LEU A 14 5.43 8.97 -35.62
CA LEU A 14 5.91 8.11 -36.70
C LEU A 14 4.93 8.08 -37.89
N ALA A 15 3.63 8.26 -37.64
CA ALA A 15 2.61 8.31 -38.68
C ALA A 15 2.69 9.55 -39.59
N ARG A 16 3.39 10.62 -39.16
CA ARG A 16 3.44 11.94 -39.83
C ARG A 16 4.87 12.47 -39.96
N LEU A 17 5.84 11.57 -40.12
CA LEU A 17 7.27 11.90 -40.09
C LEU A 17 7.71 12.89 -41.19
N GLU A 18 6.93 12.99 -42.27
CA GLU A 18 7.23 13.84 -43.43
C GLU A 18 7.04 15.34 -43.15
N ARG A 19 6.32 15.70 -42.08
CA ARG A 19 6.06 17.11 -41.69
C ARG A 19 6.61 17.38 -40.29
N PRO A 20 7.79 18.00 -40.17
CA PRO A 20 8.42 18.24 -38.86
C PRO A 20 7.59 19.16 -37.95
N GLU A 21 6.68 19.97 -38.50
CA GLU A 21 5.72 20.77 -37.73
C GLU A 21 4.80 19.90 -36.83
N GLU A 22 4.52 18.66 -37.22
CA GLU A 22 3.57 17.76 -36.53
C GLU A 22 4.21 16.93 -35.40
N ILE A 23 5.53 17.02 -35.22
CA ILE A 23 6.29 16.28 -34.19
C ILE A 23 6.02 16.85 -32.79
N GLY A 24 5.89 18.17 -32.67
CA GLY A 24 5.70 18.87 -31.39
C GLY A 24 4.48 18.41 -30.59
N PRO A 25 3.27 18.33 -31.18
CA PRO A 25 2.07 17.86 -30.50
C PRO A 25 2.18 16.42 -29.97
N GLY A 26 2.78 15.50 -30.73
CA GLY A 26 2.94 14.10 -30.32
C GLY A 26 3.91 13.94 -29.15
N LEU A 27 5.00 14.73 -29.15
CA LEU A 27 5.95 14.76 -28.04
C LEU A 27 5.33 15.38 -26.78
N ALA A 28 4.56 16.46 -26.91
CA ALA A 28 3.88 17.09 -25.78
C ALA A 28 2.93 16.12 -25.06
N LEU A 29 2.15 15.35 -25.81
CA LEU A 29 1.27 14.32 -25.24
C LEU A 29 2.07 13.24 -24.48
N ALA A 30 3.16 12.75 -25.07
CA ALA A 30 4.03 11.74 -24.45
C ALA A 30 4.61 12.22 -23.10
N LEU A 31 5.05 13.48 -23.03
CA LEU A 31 5.62 14.06 -21.82
C LEU A 31 4.56 14.36 -20.76
N LEU A 32 3.40 14.92 -21.14
CA LEU A 32 2.32 15.21 -20.20
C LEU A 32 1.76 13.94 -19.57
N THR A 33 1.53 12.90 -20.37
CA THR A 33 1.04 11.61 -19.85
C THR A 33 2.03 10.94 -18.89
N THR A 34 3.34 11.09 -19.14
CA THR A 34 4.38 10.63 -18.23
C THR A 34 4.40 11.45 -16.93
N LEU A 35 4.29 12.78 -17.03
CA LEU A 35 4.25 13.68 -15.88
C LEU A 35 3.03 13.40 -15.00
N TYR A 36 1.82 13.37 -15.57
CA TYR A 36 0.59 13.10 -14.83
C TYR A 36 0.60 11.68 -14.24
N GLY A 37 1.12 10.69 -14.96
CA GLY A 37 1.26 9.33 -14.44
C GLY A 37 2.20 9.25 -13.23
N ALA A 38 3.36 9.90 -13.30
CA ALA A 38 4.32 9.94 -12.19
C ALA A 38 3.77 10.71 -10.98
N LEU A 39 3.11 11.85 -11.23
CA LEU A 39 2.50 12.68 -10.20
C LEU A 39 1.41 11.92 -9.45
N LEU A 40 0.45 11.33 -10.17
CA LEU A 40 -0.64 10.57 -9.55
C LEU A 40 -0.12 9.36 -8.78
N ALA A 41 0.87 8.64 -9.32
CA ALA A 41 1.47 7.50 -8.65
C ALA A 41 2.12 7.90 -7.31
N HIS A 42 3.00 8.89 -7.32
CA HIS A 42 3.81 9.23 -6.14
C HIS A 42 3.09 10.16 -5.15
N ALA A 43 2.30 11.12 -5.64
CA ALA A 43 1.63 12.09 -4.79
C ALA A 43 0.32 11.56 -4.20
N LEU A 44 -0.39 10.66 -4.89
CA LEU A 44 -1.71 10.22 -4.46
C LEU A 44 -1.77 8.72 -4.12
N PHE A 45 -1.46 7.86 -5.08
CA PHE A 45 -1.70 6.42 -4.90
C PHE A 45 -0.73 5.77 -3.93
N LEU A 46 0.55 6.11 -3.96
CA LEU A 46 1.55 5.54 -3.06
C LEU A 46 1.32 5.89 -1.57
N PRO A 47 1.04 7.16 -1.18
CA PRO A 47 0.71 7.46 0.21
C PRO A 47 -0.63 6.85 0.63
N LEU A 48 -1.62 6.78 -0.27
CA LEU A 48 -2.90 6.13 0.02
C LEU A 48 -2.72 4.62 0.26
N ALA A 49 -1.98 3.94 -0.61
CA ALA A 49 -1.66 2.52 -0.47
C ALA A 49 -0.93 2.25 0.86
N ARG A 50 0.01 3.11 1.25
CA ARG A 50 0.71 3.00 2.54
C ARG A 50 -0.26 3.10 3.72
N ARG A 51 -1.17 4.08 3.71
CA ARG A 51 -2.19 4.23 4.76
C ARG A 51 -3.09 3.01 4.87
N LEU A 52 -3.55 2.49 3.73
CA LEU A 52 -4.37 1.28 3.69
C LEU A 52 -3.62 0.05 4.19
N HIS A 53 -2.34 -0.09 3.84
CA HIS A 53 -1.51 -1.20 4.34
C HIS A 53 -1.32 -1.14 5.86
N LEU A 54 -1.08 0.05 6.41
CA LEU A 54 -0.97 0.23 7.86
C LEU A 54 -2.28 -0.10 8.57
N LEU A 55 -3.42 0.35 8.03
CA LEU A 55 -4.74 0.04 8.59
C LEU A 55 -5.03 -1.46 8.51
N ALA A 56 -4.77 -2.10 7.36
CA ALA A 56 -4.94 -3.53 7.17
C ALA A 56 -4.05 -4.33 8.12
N GLY A 57 -2.81 -3.89 8.35
CA GLY A 57 -1.91 -4.50 9.34
C GLY A 57 -2.49 -4.45 10.76
N ARG A 58 -3.04 -3.31 11.17
CA ARG A 58 -3.72 -3.16 12.47
C ARG A 58 -4.93 -4.07 12.59
N LEU A 59 -5.80 -4.10 11.58
CA LEU A 59 -7.00 -4.96 11.59
C LEU A 59 -6.64 -6.44 11.68
N ARG A 60 -5.61 -6.88 10.93
CA ARG A 60 -5.10 -8.25 11.00
C ARG A 60 -4.54 -8.59 12.38
N LEU A 61 -3.85 -7.64 13.02
CA LEU A 61 -3.33 -7.83 14.38
C LEU A 61 -4.49 -8.00 15.37
N PHE A 62 -5.50 -7.12 15.34
CA PHE A 62 -6.67 -7.24 16.23
C PHE A 62 -7.41 -8.55 16.04
N ALA A 63 -7.74 -8.91 14.80
CA ALA A 63 -8.41 -10.17 14.50
C ALA A 63 -7.62 -11.39 14.98
N ARG A 64 -6.28 -11.33 14.92
CA ARG A 64 -5.41 -12.39 15.43
C ARG A 64 -5.40 -12.48 16.96
N LEU A 65 -5.35 -11.34 17.64
CA LEU A 65 -5.42 -11.28 19.10
C LEU A 65 -6.76 -11.80 19.62
N GLU A 66 -7.86 -11.40 18.99
CA GLU A 66 -9.21 -11.87 19.34
C GLU A 66 -9.34 -13.38 19.13
N ALA A 67 -8.92 -13.89 17.97
CA ALA A 67 -8.96 -15.32 17.68
C ALA A 67 -8.13 -16.15 18.68
N GLU A 68 -6.91 -15.71 19.00
CA GLU A 68 -6.05 -16.42 19.96
C GLU A 68 -6.64 -16.40 21.37
N THR A 69 -7.24 -15.27 21.77
CA THR A 69 -7.90 -15.12 23.07
C THR A 69 -9.08 -16.08 23.20
N VAL A 70 -9.93 -16.19 22.18
CA VAL A 70 -11.07 -17.12 22.18
C VAL A 70 -10.59 -18.58 22.20
N LEU A 71 -9.54 -18.91 21.42
CA LEU A 71 -8.97 -20.25 21.39
C LEU A 71 -8.38 -20.66 22.75
N ALA A 72 -7.69 -19.75 23.43
CA ALA A 72 -7.12 -20.01 24.74
C ALA A 72 -8.20 -20.22 25.81
N LEU A 73 -9.31 -19.47 25.72
CA LEU A 73 -10.47 -19.67 26.61
C LEU A 73 -11.08 -21.06 26.42
N VAL A 74 -11.24 -21.52 25.18
CA VAL A 74 -11.76 -22.86 24.88
C VAL A 74 -10.81 -23.97 25.35
N ARG A 75 -9.51 -23.71 25.35
CA ARG A 75 -8.48 -24.67 25.77
C ARG A 75 -8.20 -24.66 27.27
N ASP A 76 -8.86 -23.79 28.04
CA ASP A 76 -8.61 -23.59 29.47
C ASP A 76 -7.12 -23.32 29.78
N GLU A 77 -6.45 -22.52 28.92
CA GLU A 77 -5.04 -22.17 29.11
C GLU A 77 -4.86 -21.22 30.30
N HIS A 78 -3.79 -21.44 31.09
CA HIS A 78 -3.47 -20.58 32.25
C HIS A 78 -3.26 -19.11 31.80
N PRO A 79 -3.84 -18.11 32.50
CA PRO A 79 -3.85 -16.71 32.06
C PRO A 79 -2.46 -16.11 31.85
N ASP A 80 -1.45 -16.56 32.59
CA ASP A 80 -0.07 -16.09 32.43
C ASP A 80 0.56 -16.55 31.10
N LEU A 81 0.23 -17.76 30.65
CA LEU A 81 0.70 -18.30 29.37
C LEU A 81 0.03 -17.57 28.20
N LEU A 82 -1.28 -17.31 28.33
CA LEU A 82 -2.03 -16.50 27.37
C LEU A 82 -1.46 -15.08 27.27
N ALA A 83 -1.19 -14.43 28.41
CA ALA A 83 -0.62 -13.09 28.44
C ALA A 83 0.76 -13.02 27.76
N GLY A 84 1.62 -14.02 27.98
CA GLY A 84 2.90 -14.14 27.30
C GLY A 84 2.74 -14.28 25.78
N ARG A 85 1.78 -15.09 25.32
CA ARG A 85 1.54 -15.30 23.88
C ARG A 85 0.92 -14.06 23.22
N LEU A 86 -0.04 -13.38 23.86
CA LEU A 86 -0.62 -12.13 23.35
C LEU A 86 0.42 -11.00 23.31
N ALA A 87 1.27 -10.89 24.33
CA ALA A 87 2.38 -9.94 24.36
C ALA A 87 3.36 -10.17 23.19
N ALA A 88 3.69 -11.44 22.90
CA ALA A 88 4.53 -11.80 21.77
C ALA A 88 3.88 -11.46 20.42
N ILE A 89 2.56 -11.67 20.26
CA ILE A 89 1.82 -11.32 19.03
C ILE A 89 1.72 -9.80 18.85
N ALA A 90 1.49 -9.05 19.93
CA ALA A 90 1.42 -7.60 19.92
C ALA A 90 2.79 -6.92 19.76
N GLY A 91 3.90 -7.64 20.01
CA GLY A 91 5.25 -7.09 19.99
C GLY A 91 5.54 -6.15 21.16
N VAL A 92 4.87 -6.36 22.30
CA VAL A 92 4.94 -5.51 23.50
C VAL A 92 5.48 -6.34 24.67
N PRO A 93 6.32 -5.77 25.56
CA PRO A 93 6.76 -6.49 26.76
C PRO A 93 5.56 -6.91 27.63
N PRO A 94 5.58 -8.14 28.20
CA PRO A 94 4.45 -8.71 28.93
C PRO A 94 4.03 -7.87 30.16
N ALA A 95 4.93 -7.07 30.71
CA ALA A 95 4.65 -6.14 31.80
C ALA A 95 3.64 -5.03 31.44
N ALA A 96 3.56 -4.62 30.17
CA ALA A 96 2.66 -3.56 29.73
C ALA A 96 1.23 -4.04 29.47
N VAL A 97 1.00 -5.36 29.39
CA VAL A 97 -0.34 -5.95 29.19
C VAL A 97 -1.23 -5.76 30.42
N PHE A 98 -0.63 -5.66 31.62
CA PHE A 98 -1.36 -5.55 32.89
C PHE A 98 -1.16 -4.22 33.63
N ALA A 99 -0.37 -3.28 33.10
CA ALA A 99 -0.04 -2.01 33.75
C ALA A 99 -1.21 -1.00 33.84
N GLY A 100 -2.43 -1.41 33.49
CA GLY A 100 -3.66 -0.60 33.56
C GLY A 100 -4.61 -0.98 34.70
N ARG A 101 -4.17 -1.74 35.70
CA ARG A 101 -4.91 -1.99 36.95
C ARG A 101 -4.12 -1.55 38.17
#